data_AF-A0A7V0KSC4-F1
#
_entry.id   AF-A0A7V0KSC4-F1
#
_cell.length_a   1.000
_cell.length_b   1.000
_cell.length_c   1.000
_cell.angle_alpha   90.00
_cell.angle_beta   90.00
_cell.angle_gamma   90.00
#
_symmetry.space_group_name_H-M   'P 1'
#
loop_
_entity.id
_entity.type
_entity.pdbx_description
1 polymer ?
#
loop_
_entity_poly.entity_id
_entity_poly.type
_entity_poly.pdbx_seq_one_letter_code
_entity_poly.pdbx_strand_id
1 'polypeptide(L)'
;MIAVFVMGFASPRSVHAEYGDIILNQHSGKEGMAPVVFPHWFHRIRFTCKVCHSDLGFPFNLHSANINMLKIIDGEYCGACHNGKIAWSVQNCGMCHSGKAGEKTHVVGSVFQNLLVPPAVGKPVRAKAK
;
A
#
# COMPACT_ATOMS: atom_id res chain seq x y z
N MET A 1 13.45 -42.68 23.65
CA MET A 1 12.34 -41.88 23.11
C MET A 1 12.86 -40.48 22.85
N ILE A 2 13.36 -40.20 21.65
CA ILE A 2 13.87 -38.87 21.25
C ILE A 2 12.73 -38.21 20.48
N ALA A 3 12.06 -37.24 21.10
CA ALA A 3 11.01 -36.46 20.43
C ALA A 3 11.66 -35.55 19.39
N VAL A 4 11.51 -35.89 18.11
CA VAL A 4 11.89 -35.04 16.99
C VAL A 4 10.87 -33.90 16.92
N PHE A 5 11.26 -32.72 17.43
CA PHE A 5 10.47 -31.50 17.31
C PHE A 5 10.55 -31.03 15.85
N VAL A 6 9.55 -31.41 15.04
CA VAL A 6 9.39 -30.88 13.69
C VAL A 6 9.04 -29.40 13.82
N MET A 7 10.03 -28.52 13.65
CA MET A 7 9.80 -27.09 13.45
C MET A 7 8.96 -26.93 12.17
N GLY A 8 7.65 -26.74 12.34
CA GLY A 8 6.74 -26.45 11.25
C GLY A 8 7.17 -25.16 10.55
N PHE A 9 7.41 -25.27 9.23
CA PHE A 9 7.61 -24.12 8.36
C PHE A 9 6.33 -23.26 8.38
N ALA A 10 6.34 -22.18 9.16
CA ALA A 10 5.30 -21.17 9.09
C ALA A 10 5.46 -20.41 7.76
N SER A 11 4.61 -20.71 6.78
CA SER A 11 4.53 -19.93 5.54
C SER A 11 4.33 -18.44 5.87
N PRO A 12 5.07 -17.52 5.22
CA PRO A 12 4.89 -16.10 5.46
C PRO A 12 3.46 -15.70 5.10
N ARG A 13 2.77 -15.05 6.05
CA ARG A 13 1.45 -14.46 5.79
C ARG A 13 1.63 -13.39 4.72
N SER A 14 0.98 -13.58 3.58
CA SER A 14 0.80 -12.55 2.56
C SER A 14 0.24 -11.29 3.22
N VAL A 15 0.95 -10.18 3.09
CA VAL A 15 0.51 -8.86 3.58
C VAL A 15 -0.60 -8.40 2.66
N HIS A 16 -1.81 -8.30 3.20
CA HIS A 16 -2.98 -7.79 2.49
C HIS A 16 -3.22 -6.35 2.94
N ALA A 17 -3.70 -5.52 2.03
CA ALA A 17 -4.20 -4.20 2.42
C ALA A 17 -5.39 -4.38 3.38
N GLU A 18 -5.33 -3.68 4.52
CA GLU A 18 -6.31 -3.77 5.60
C GLU A 18 -7.37 -2.66 5.44
N TYR A 19 -8.46 -2.74 6.22
CA TYR A 19 -9.49 -1.72 6.27
C TYR A 19 -8.89 -0.32 6.53
N GLY A 20 -9.22 0.62 5.65
CA GLY A 20 -8.75 2.00 5.73
C GLY A 20 -7.41 2.27 5.04
N ASP A 21 -6.75 1.25 4.50
CA ASP A 21 -5.58 1.43 3.63
C ASP A 21 -6.01 2.05 2.29
N ILE A 22 -5.05 2.72 1.64
CA ILE A 22 -5.28 3.37 0.36
C ILE A 22 -4.47 2.66 -0.71
N ILE A 23 -5.15 2.21 -1.76
CA ILE A 23 -4.49 1.77 -2.99
C ILE A 23 -4.30 2.99 -3.90
N LEU A 24 -3.07 3.22 -4.38
CA LEU A 24 -2.71 4.30 -5.28
C LEU A 24 -2.22 3.72 -6.61
N ASN A 25 -2.93 4.01 -7.70
CA ASN A 25 -2.60 3.53 -9.04
C ASN A 25 -2.84 4.57 -10.15
N GLN A 26 -2.60 5.86 -9.88
CA GLN A 26 -2.75 6.89 -10.91
C GLN A 26 -1.65 6.82 -11.98
N HIS A 27 -0.43 6.47 -11.56
CA HIS A 27 0.76 6.38 -12.42
C HIS A 27 1.34 4.96 -12.46
N SER A 28 1.43 4.28 -11.32
CA SER A 28 2.18 3.02 -11.17
C SER A 28 1.90 2.00 -12.27
N GLY A 29 0.63 1.68 -12.52
CA GLY A 29 0.25 0.69 -13.52
C GLY A 29 0.56 1.10 -14.97
N LYS A 30 0.56 2.41 -15.26
CA LYS A 30 0.97 2.91 -16.59
C LYS A 30 2.47 2.78 -16.81
N GLU A 31 3.24 2.92 -15.73
CA GLU A 31 4.70 2.80 -15.70
C GLU A 31 5.18 1.34 -15.49
N GLY A 32 4.29 0.35 -15.62
CA GLY A 32 4.64 -1.07 -15.47
C GLY A 32 4.89 -1.52 -14.03
N MET A 33 4.56 -0.69 -13.04
CA MET A 33 4.72 -1.00 -11.62
C MET A 33 3.39 -1.42 -10.99
N ALA A 34 3.45 -2.29 -9.98
CA ALA A 34 2.28 -2.66 -9.20
C ALA A 34 1.67 -1.44 -8.50
N PRO A 35 0.34 -1.41 -8.24
CA PRO A 35 -0.26 -0.36 -7.42
C PRO A 35 0.42 -0.23 -6.06
N VAL A 36 0.45 0.99 -5.53
CA VAL A 36 1.04 1.26 -4.22
C VAL A 36 0.01 1.04 -3.13
N VAL A 37 0.39 0.30 -2.08
CA VAL A 37 -0.42 0.18 -0.86
C VAL A 37 0.10 1.17 0.17
N PHE A 38 -0.74 2.11 0.58
CA PHE A 38 -0.44 3.03 1.67
C PHE A 38 -1.16 2.59 2.95
N PRO A 39 -0.42 2.08 3.96
CA PRO A 39 -1.01 1.63 5.21
C PRO A 39 -1.30 2.81 6.13
N HIS A 40 -2.54 3.29 6.12
CA HIS A 40 -2.93 4.47 6.90
C HIS A 40 -2.76 4.22 8.40
N TRP A 41 -3.02 2.98 8.85
CA TRP A 41 -2.89 2.59 10.25
C TRP A 41 -1.45 2.74 10.76
N PHE A 42 -0.46 2.28 9.99
CA PHE A 42 0.93 2.26 10.42
C PHE A 42 1.49 3.68 10.56
N HIS A 43 1.10 4.57 9.64
CA HIS A 43 1.48 5.97 9.67
C HIS A 43 0.78 6.71 10.81
N ARG A 44 -0.49 6.40 11.11
CA ARG A 44 -1.26 7.04 12.20
C ARG A 44 -0.80 6.68 13.61
N ILE A 45 -0.07 5.58 13.80
CA ILE A 45 0.54 5.26 15.10
C ILE A 45 1.66 6.26 15.45
N ARG A 46 2.28 6.89 14.45
CA ARG A 46 3.45 7.77 14.63
C ARG A 46 3.17 9.23 14.31
N PHE A 47 2.22 9.50 13.41
CA PHE A 47 1.93 10.84 12.91
C PHE A 47 0.45 11.16 12.98
N THR A 48 0.14 12.43 13.21
CA THR A 48 -1.24 12.93 13.22
C THR A 48 -1.71 13.24 11.79
N CYS A 49 -3.03 13.37 11.61
CA CYS A 49 -3.63 13.67 10.31
C CYS A 49 -3.08 14.96 9.68
N LYS A 50 -2.73 15.96 10.51
CA LYS A 50 -2.20 17.26 10.08
C LYS A 50 -0.89 17.13 9.30
N VAL A 51 0.01 16.26 9.76
CA VAL A 51 1.32 16.08 9.14
C VAL A 51 1.16 15.72 7.67
N CYS A 52 0.30 14.75 7.36
CA CYS A 52 0.11 14.32 5.98
C CYS A 52 -0.78 15.29 5.20
N HIS A 53 -1.96 15.62 5.71
CA HIS A 53 -2.97 16.30 4.89
C HIS A 53 -2.81 17.81 4.80
N SER A 54 -2.24 18.44 5.83
CA SER A 54 -2.00 19.89 5.84
C SER A 54 -0.55 20.23 5.53
N ASP A 55 0.39 19.62 6.26
CA ASP A 55 1.80 20.03 6.18
C ASP A 55 2.48 19.49 4.91
N LEU A 56 2.23 18.22 4.56
CA LEU A 56 2.75 17.60 3.34
C LEU A 56 1.80 17.73 2.13
N GLY A 57 0.63 18.35 2.31
CA GLY A 57 -0.30 18.66 1.22
C GLY A 57 -0.96 17.44 0.56
N PHE A 58 -1.12 16.32 1.28
CA PHE A 58 -1.94 15.21 0.77
C PHE A 58 -3.43 15.62 0.79
N PRO A 59 -4.11 15.75 -0.36
CA PRO A 59 -5.53 16.07 -0.37
C PRO A 59 -6.35 14.93 0.23
N PHE A 60 -7.46 15.28 0.89
CA PHE A 60 -8.44 14.30 1.38
C PHE A 60 -9.22 13.62 0.25
N ASN A 61 -9.26 14.25 -0.92
CA ASN A 61 -9.91 13.72 -2.10
C ASN A 61 -9.02 12.69 -2.80
N LEU A 62 -9.57 11.50 -3.03
CA LEU A 62 -8.93 10.49 -3.86
C LEU A 62 -8.70 11.06 -5.26
N HIS A 63 -7.53 10.76 -5.84
CA HIS A 63 -7.09 11.18 -7.16
C HIS A 63 -6.69 12.66 -7.32
N SER A 64 -6.86 13.51 -6.31
CA SER A 64 -6.44 14.91 -6.42
C SER A 64 -4.93 15.10 -6.27
N ALA A 65 -4.23 14.15 -5.66
CA ALA A 65 -2.79 14.21 -5.48
C ALA A 65 -2.08 13.68 -6.73
N ASN A 66 -1.40 14.54 -7.50
CA ASN A 66 -0.57 14.07 -8.61
C ASN A 66 0.80 13.61 -8.07
N ILE A 67 0.81 12.46 -7.39
CA ILE A 67 2.00 11.85 -6.78
C ILE A 67 2.72 11.00 -7.83
N ASN A 68 3.98 11.35 -8.15
CA ASN A 68 4.83 10.58 -9.03
C ASN A 68 6.23 10.44 -8.41
N MET A 69 7.06 9.57 -8.99
CA MET A 69 8.39 9.31 -8.44
C MET A 69 9.33 10.51 -8.51
N LEU A 70 9.18 11.42 -9.49
CA LEU A 70 10.01 12.63 -9.56
C LEU A 70 9.80 13.49 -8.31
N LYS A 71 8.55 13.80 -7.98
CA LYS A 71 8.20 14.55 -6.76
C LYS A 71 8.66 13.84 -5.49
N ILE A 72 8.56 12.51 -5.46
CA ILE A 72 9.01 11.71 -4.31
C ILE A 72 10.54 11.80 -4.14
N ILE A 73 11.30 11.78 -5.24
CA ILE A 73 12.77 11.94 -5.19
C ILE A 73 13.14 13.37 -4.76
N ASP A 74 12.36 14.37 -5.16
CA ASP A 74 12.52 15.77 -4.77
C ASP A 74 12.10 16.04 -3.30
N GLY A 75 11.67 15.01 -2.57
CA GLY A 75 11.34 15.10 -1.14
C GLY A 75 9.88 15.48 -0.84
N GLU A 76 9.01 15.51 -1.85
CA GLU A 76 7.58 15.73 -1.65
C GLU A 76 6.86 14.41 -1.28
N TYR A 77 5.68 14.53 -0.65
CA TYR A 77 4.80 13.41 -0.32
C TYR A 77 5.52 12.30 0.46
N CYS A 78 5.67 11.11 -0.13
CA CYS A 78 6.35 9.97 0.46
C CYS A 78 7.83 10.29 0.73
N GLY A 79 8.47 11.08 -0.14
CA GLY A 79 9.87 11.45 -0.08
C GLY A 79 10.24 12.28 1.14
N ALA A 80 9.28 13.01 1.72
CA ALA A 80 9.50 13.83 2.92
C ALA A 80 10.00 12.98 4.11
N CYS A 81 9.54 11.73 4.19
CA CYS A 81 9.92 10.78 5.23
C CYS A 81 10.77 9.61 4.69
N HIS A 82 10.48 9.09 3.50
CA HIS A 82 11.21 7.97 2.88
C HIS A 82 12.53 8.42 2.22
N ASN A 83 13.33 9.18 2.96
CA ASN A 83 14.57 9.80 2.50
C ASN A 83 15.84 9.07 2.99
N GLY A 84 15.68 7.90 3.62
CA GLY A 84 16.79 7.14 4.21
C GLY A 84 17.25 7.65 5.58
N LYS A 85 16.65 8.72 6.11
CA LYS A 85 16.94 9.28 7.44
C LYS A 85 15.79 9.06 8.43
N ILE A 86 14.57 9.42 8.03
CA ILE A 86 13.37 9.28 8.89
C ILE A 86 12.77 7.88 8.72
N ALA A 87 12.65 7.44 7.47
CA ALA A 87 12.25 6.09 7.10
C ALA A 87 13.20 5.55 6.02
N TRP A 88 12.99 4.29 5.63
CA TRP A 88 13.76 3.66 4.56
C TRP A 88 13.68 4.45 3.24
N SER A 89 14.71 4.30 2.42
CA SER A 89 14.84 4.97 1.12
C SER A 89 13.77 4.53 0.12
N VAL A 90 13.35 5.46 -0.75
CA VAL A 90 12.45 5.25 -1.90
C VAL A 90 12.95 4.25 -2.94
N GLN A 91 14.23 3.86 -2.87
CA GLN A 91 14.81 2.84 -3.76
C GLN A 91 14.26 1.44 -3.50
N ASN A 92 13.63 1.19 -2.35
CA ASN A 92 13.04 -0.10 -2.03
C ASN A 92 11.62 -0.22 -2.64
N CYS A 93 11.57 -0.34 -3.98
CA CYS A 93 10.33 -0.25 -4.77
C CYS A 93 9.22 -1.18 -4.26
N GLY A 94 9.58 -2.42 -3.88
CA GLY A 94 8.63 -3.45 -3.44
C GLY A 94 7.93 -3.15 -2.11
N MET A 95 8.49 -2.24 -1.30
CA MET A 95 7.85 -1.82 -0.04
C MET A 95 6.61 -0.97 -0.28
N CYS A 96 6.60 -0.20 -1.37
CA CYS A 96 5.45 0.62 -1.76
C CYS A 96 4.58 -0.11 -2.77
N HIS A 97 5.19 -0.64 -3.84
CA HIS A 97 4.53 -1.31 -4.96
C HIS A 97 4.17 -2.77 -4.63
N SER A 98 3.30 -2.95 -3.64
CA SER A 98 2.87 -4.26 -3.12
C SER A 98 1.40 -4.60 -3.43
N GLY A 99 0.70 -3.73 -4.14
CA GLY A 99 -0.70 -3.90 -4.51
C GLY A 99 -0.90 -4.91 -5.65
N LYS A 100 -2.15 -5.31 -5.88
CA LYS A 100 -2.48 -6.25 -6.96
C LYS A 100 -2.46 -5.52 -8.31
N ALA A 101 -1.78 -6.08 -9.30
CA ALA A 101 -1.72 -5.49 -10.64
C ALA A 101 -3.13 -5.24 -11.20
N GLY A 102 -3.34 -4.05 -11.77
CA GLY A 102 -4.62 -3.64 -12.36
C GLY A 102 -5.67 -3.08 -11.38
N GLU A 103 -5.38 -3.05 -10.08
CA GLU A 103 -6.28 -2.48 -9.08
C GLU A 103 -6.38 -0.95 -9.23
N LYS A 104 -7.60 -0.40 -9.19
CA LYS A 104 -7.81 1.05 -9.30
C LYS A 104 -7.51 1.73 -7.95
N THR A 105 -7.22 3.04 -8.00
CA THR A 105 -7.06 3.84 -6.77
C THR A 105 -8.37 3.85 -5.98
N HIS A 106 -8.33 3.43 -4.70
CA HIS A 106 -9.49 3.43 -3.82
C HIS A 106 -9.07 3.27 -2.34
N VAL A 107 -10.03 3.48 -1.43
CA VAL A 107 -9.87 3.16 -0.01
C VAL A 107 -10.42 1.76 0.26
N VAL A 108 -9.57 0.90 0.79
CA VAL A 108 -9.90 -0.50 1.10
C VAL A 108 -10.96 -0.55 2.19
N GLY A 109 -12.05 -1.25 1.92
CA GLY A 109 -13.19 -1.38 2.84
C GLY A 109 -14.11 -0.16 2.91
N SER A 110 -13.94 0.85 2.05
CA SER A 110 -14.86 2.00 2.03
C SER A 110 -16.28 1.58 1.66
N VAL A 111 -17.26 2.12 2.40
CA VAL A 111 -18.69 1.86 2.17
C VAL A 111 -19.09 2.24 0.74
N PHE A 112 -18.60 3.39 0.26
CA PHE A 112 -18.83 3.83 -1.11
C PHE A 112 -18.30 2.85 -2.14
N GLN A 113 -17.11 2.28 -1.95
CA GLN A 113 -16.59 1.25 -2.85
C GLN A 113 -17.47 0.00 -2.83
N ASN A 114 -17.81 -0.50 -1.64
CA ASN A 114 -18.61 -1.71 -1.49
C ASN A 114 -20.04 -1.58 -2.03
N LEU A 115 -20.57 -0.35 -2.07
CA LEU A 115 -21.92 -0.06 -2.56
C LEU A 115 -21.95 0.19 -4.07
N LEU A 116 -20.91 0.82 -4.63
CA LEU A 116 -20.84 1.18 -6.06
C LEU A 116 -20.22 0.08 -6.94
N VAL A 117 -19.33 -0.72 -6.36
CA VAL A 117 -18.75 -1.90 -6.99
C VAL A 117 -18.85 -3.00 -5.95
N PRO A 118 -19.90 -3.84 -5.95
CA PRO A 118 -20.01 -4.93 -4.99
C PRO A 118 -18.69 -5.68 -5.03
N PRO A 119 -18.07 -5.94 -3.87
CA PRO A 119 -16.74 -6.51 -3.83
C PRO A 119 -16.80 -7.77 -4.68
N ALA A 120 -15.91 -7.85 -5.67
CA ALA A 120 -15.37 -9.13 -6.06
C ALA A 120 -14.61 -9.64 -4.82
N VAL A 121 -15.37 -10.03 -3.79
CA VAL A 121 -14.92 -10.85 -2.68
C VAL A 121 -14.15 -11.96 -3.36
N GLY A 122 -12.87 -12.01 -3.05
CA GLY A 122 -11.93 -12.87 -3.72
C GLY A 122 -12.55 -14.25 -3.93
N LYS A 123 -12.78 -14.61 -5.19
CA LYS A 123 -12.43 -15.98 -5.53
C LYS A 123 -10.94 -16.06 -5.18
N PRO A 124 -10.53 -16.95 -4.26
CA PRO A 124 -9.12 -17.17 -4.05
C PRO A 124 -8.54 -17.42 -5.44
N VAL A 125 -7.53 -16.64 -5.83
CA VAL A 125 -6.70 -17.01 -6.97
C VAL A 125 -6.12 -18.35 -6.55
N ARG A 126 -6.79 -19.44 -6.97
CA ARG A 126 -6.26 -20.78 -6.83
C ARG A 126 -4.93 -20.72 -7.55
N ALA A 127 -3.85 -20.72 -6.78
CA ALA A 127 -2.53 -21.02 -7.32
C ALA A 127 -2.73 -22.29 -8.15
N LYS A 128 -2.55 -22.18 -9.46
CA LYS A 128 -2.41 -23.37 -10.29
C LYS A 128 -1.14 -24.03 -9.79
N ALA A 129 -1.28 -25.05 -8.93
CA ALA A 129 -0.24 -26.03 -8.72
C ALA A 129 0.11 -26.60 -10.09
N LYS A 130 1.36 -26.38 -10.50
CA LYS A 130 2.02 -27.31 -11.40
C LYS A 130 2.53 -28.48 -10.56
#